data_AF-A0A380EI40-F1
#
_entry.id   AF-A0A380EI40-F1
#
_cell.length_a   1.000
_cell.length_b   1.000
_cell.length_c   1.000
_cell.angle_alpha   90.00
_cell.angle_beta   90.00
_cell.angle_gamma   90.00
#
_symmetry.space_group_name_H-M   'P 1'
#
loop_
_entity.id
_entity.type
_entity.pdbx_description
1 polymer ?
#
loop_
_entity_poly.entity_id
_entity_poly.type
_entity_poly.pdbx_seq_one_letter_code
_entity_poly.pdbx_strand_id
1 'polypeptide(L)'
;MKYIKNFKIREQQFDNSWCAGFSMAALLNATKNTDTYNAHDIMRTLYPEVSEQDLPNCATFPNQMIEYGKSQGRDIHYQEGVPSYEQVDQLTKDNVGIMILAQSVSQNPNDPHLGHALAVVGNAKLMTKKNLLLESLGYRIINPRCRFKPITFIIQS
;
A
#
# COMPACT_ATOMS: atom_id res chain seq x y z
N MET A 1 -6.52 16.06 -11.27
CA MET A 1 -5.97 14.98 -10.42
C MET A 1 -6.81 13.75 -10.62
N LYS A 2 -6.20 12.60 -10.92
CA LYS A 2 -6.91 11.32 -11.01
C LYS A 2 -6.60 10.52 -9.76
N TYR A 3 -7.63 9.93 -9.16
CA TYR A 3 -7.52 9.17 -7.92
C TYR A 3 -8.59 8.08 -7.87
N ILE A 4 -8.35 7.03 -7.09
CA ILE A 4 -9.33 5.96 -6.86
C ILE A 4 -10.55 6.57 -6.14
N LYS A 5 -11.70 6.57 -6.82
CA LYS A 5 -12.88 7.37 -6.46
C LYS A 5 -13.35 7.20 -5.01
N ASN A 6 -13.32 5.98 -4.49
CA ASN A 6 -13.83 5.65 -3.15
C ASN A 6 -12.72 5.52 -2.10
N PHE A 7 -11.49 5.96 -2.42
CA PHE A 7 -10.40 5.92 -1.46
C PHE A 7 -10.67 6.88 -0.30
N LYS A 8 -10.65 6.34 0.92
CA LYS A 8 -10.84 7.10 2.16
C LYS A 8 -9.98 6.49 3.26
N ILE A 9 -9.25 7.35 3.97
CA ILE A 9 -8.54 6.97 5.19
C ILE A 9 -9.59 6.77 6.28
N ARG A 10 -9.71 5.54 6.79
CA ARG A 10 -10.68 5.16 7.83
C ARG A 10 -10.02 4.78 9.15
N GLU A 11 -8.72 4.48 9.11
CA GLU A 11 -7.94 4.03 10.25
C GLU A 11 -6.49 4.52 10.08
N GLN A 12 -5.78 4.66 11.19
CA GLN A 12 -4.39 5.15 11.24
C GLN A 12 -3.53 4.15 12.01
N GLN A 13 -2.33 3.89 11.50
CA GLN A 13 -1.37 3.03 12.15
C GLN A 13 -0.67 3.79 13.30
N PHE A 14 -0.57 3.14 14.46
CA PHE A 14 0.19 3.61 15.61
C PHE A 14 1.24 2.56 15.99
N ASP A 15 1.13 1.95 17.18
CA ASP A 15 2.15 1.07 17.76
C ASP A 15 1.95 -0.40 17.36
N ASN A 16 1.97 -0.68 16.06
CA ASN A 16 1.95 -2.05 15.52
C ASN A 16 2.71 -2.13 14.19
N SER A 17 2.98 -3.34 13.71
CA SER A 17 3.70 -3.60 12.45
C SER A 17 2.79 -3.84 11.23
N TRP A 18 1.54 -3.41 11.29
CA TRP A 18 0.48 -3.80 10.33
C TRP A 18 0.38 -2.92 9.08
N CYS A 19 1.44 -2.20 8.70
CA CYS A 19 1.44 -1.25 7.58
C CYS A 19 0.85 -1.83 6.27
N ALA A 20 1.09 -3.11 5.99
CA ALA A 20 0.52 -3.82 4.85
C ALA A 20 -0.97 -4.10 5.03
N GLY A 21 -1.41 -4.49 6.22
CA GLY A 21 -2.83 -4.63 6.58
C GLY A 21 -3.60 -3.33 6.34
N PHE A 22 -3.09 -2.20 6.86
CA PHE A 22 -3.67 -0.86 6.64
C PHE A 22 -3.75 -0.50 5.14
N SER A 23 -2.67 -0.76 4.40
CA SER A 23 -2.61 -0.45 2.96
C SER A 23 -3.58 -1.31 2.14
N MET A 24 -3.63 -2.62 2.41
CA MET A 24 -4.57 -3.55 1.77
C MET A 24 -6.02 -3.22 2.11
N ALA A 25 -6.33 -2.91 3.38
CA ALA A 25 -7.66 -2.53 3.81
C ALA A 25 -8.15 -1.28 3.08
N ALA A 26 -7.33 -0.23 3.02
CA ALA A 26 -7.66 1.01 2.32
C ALA A 26 -7.91 0.77 0.82
N LEU A 27 -7.05 -0.01 0.15
CA LEU A 27 -7.18 -0.31 -1.27
C LEU A 27 -8.38 -1.22 -1.58
N LEU A 28 -8.64 -2.25 -0.77
CA LEU A 28 -9.80 -3.13 -0.95
C LEU A 28 -11.10 -2.37 -0.71
N ASN A 29 -11.18 -1.58 0.36
CA ASN A 29 -12.33 -0.70 0.61
C ASN A 29 -12.59 0.26 -0.55
N ALA A 30 -11.52 0.84 -1.10
CA ALA A 30 -11.63 1.78 -2.23
C ALA A 30 -12.10 1.08 -3.51
N THR A 31 -11.44 -0.01 -3.89
CA THR A 31 -11.70 -0.71 -5.16
C THR A 31 -13.00 -1.52 -5.14
N LYS A 32 -13.47 -1.98 -3.98
CA LYS A 32 -14.76 -2.65 -3.81
C LYS A 32 -15.90 -1.73 -3.35
N ASN A 33 -15.62 -0.44 -3.16
CA ASN A 33 -16.58 0.54 -2.64
C ASN A 33 -17.28 0.07 -1.35
N THR A 34 -16.48 -0.32 -0.36
CA THR A 34 -16.93 -0.78 0.96
C THR A 34 -16.12 -0.12 2.07
N ASP A 35 -16.47 -0.39 3.31
CA ASP A 35 -15.79 0.03 4.54
C ASP A 35 -15.54 -1.12 5.51
N THR A 36 -15.78 -2.36 5.08
CA THR A 36 -15.69 -3.57 5.92
C THR A 36 -14.27 -4.03 6.20
N TYR A 37 -13.28 -3.63 5.40
CA TYR A 37 -11.89 -4.04 5.61
C TYR A 37 -11.20 -3.12 6.62
N ASN A 38 -10.45 -3.70 7.55
CA ASN A 38 -9.60 -2.99 8.51
C ASN A 38 -8.31 -3.78 8.74
N ALA A 39 -7.26 -3.12 9.25
CA ALA A 39 -5.95 -3.74 9.42
C ALA A 39 -5.99 -4.93 10.40
N HIS A 40 -6.73 -4.81 11.51
CA HIS A 40 -6.81 -5.83 12.54
C HIS A 40 -7.32 -7.17 11.98
N ASP A 41 -8.46 -7.16 11.29
CA ASP A 41 -9.10 -8.39 10.79
C ASP A 41 -8.27 -9.05 9.68
N ILE A 42 -7.56 -8.25 8.88
CA ILE A 42 -6.59 -8.77 7.91
C ILE A 42 -5.46 -9.49 8.65
N MET A 43 -4.87 -8.86 9.66
CA MET A 43 -3.77 -9.46 10.42
C MET A 43 -4.21 -10.70 11.19
N ARG A 44 -5.42 -10.68 11.77
CA ARG A 44 -6.04 -11.84 12.41
C ARG A 44 -6.27 -12.98 11.43
N THR A 45 -6.64 -12.69 10.17
CA THR A 45 -6.76 -13.70 9.11
C THR A 45 -5.41 -14.32 8.75
N LEU A 46 -4.34 -13.51 8.72
CA LEU A 46 -2.98 -13.98 8.42
C LEU A 46 -2.33 -14.74 9.58
N TYR A 47 -2.70 -14.42 10.82
CA TYR A 47 -2.13 -14.97 12.05
C TYR A 47 -3.23 -15.44 13.01
N PRO A 48 -4.03 -16.46 12.64
CA PRO A 48 -5.20 -16.86 13.40
C PRO A 48 -4.86 -17.37 14.82
N GLU A 49 -3.68 -17.99 14.98
CA GLU A 49 -3.25 -18.63 16.22
C GLU A 49 -2.44 -17.71 17.15
N VAL A 50 -2.08 -16.50 16.71
CA VAL A 50 -1.28 -15.55 17.51
C VAL A 50 -2.19 -14.86 18.53
N SER A 51 -1.74 -14.70 19.77
CA SER A 51 -2.52 -14.02 20.80
C SER A 51 -2.82 -12.56 20.42
N GLU A 52 -3.92 -11.98 20.92
CA GLU A 52 -4.22 -10.55 20.68
C GLU A 52 -3.11 -9.63 21.21
N GLN A 53 -2.38 -10.07 22.24
CA GLN A 53 -1.26 -9.32 22.80
C GLN A 53 -0.04 -9.32 21.88
N ASP A 54 0.20 -10.42 21.15
CA ASP A 54 1.36 -10.59 20.28
C ASP A 54 1.09 -10.16 18.83
N LEU A 55 -0.18 -10.11 18.41
CA LEU A 55 -0.59 -9.76 17.05
C LEU A 55 0.00 -8.41 16.57
N PRO A 56 0.09 -7.34 17.40
CA PRO A 56 0.71 -6.06 17.01
C PRO A 56 2.15 -6.19 16.50
N ASN A 57 2.88 -7.22 16.93
CA ASN A 57 4.28 -7.46 16.56
C ASN A 57 4.42 -8.25 15.25
N CYS A 58 3.32 -8.82 14.73
CA CYS A 58 3.32 -9.52 13.45
C CYS A 58 3.43 -8.53 12.29
N ALA A 59 4.45 -8.70 11.44
CA ALA A 59 4.56 -8.03 10.16
C ALA A 59 3.82 -8.82 9.06
N THR A 60 3.87 -8.34 7.83
CA THR A 60 3.29 -9.05 6.67
C THR A 60 4.35 -9.26 5.59
N PHE A 61 4.38 -10.45 5.01
CA PHE A 61 5.30 -10.83 3.94
C PHE A 61 4.63 -10.79 2.55
N PRO A 62 5.42 -10.63 1.47
CA PRO A 62 4.91 -10.61 0.09
C PRO A 62 3.95 -11.75 -0.29
N ASN A 63 4.28 -12.99 0.08
CA ASN A 63 3.44 -14.16 -0.21
C ASN A 63 2.08 -14.06 0.48
N GLN A 64 2.05 -13.61 1.75
CA GLN A 64 0.80 -13.39 2.48
C GLN A 64 -0.07 -12.31 1.85
N MET A 65 0.53 -11.23 1.31
CA MET A 65 -0.21 -10.18 0.60
C MET A 65 -0.87 -10.74 -0.67
N ILE A 66 -0.14 -11.57 -1.43
CA ILE A 66 -0.65 -12.22 -2.64
C ILE A 66 -1.78 -13.19 -2.29
N GLU A 67 -1.55 -14.08 -1.31
CA GLU A 67 -2.54 -15.08 -0.88
C GLU A 67 -3.80 -14.42 -0.30
N TYR A 68 -3.64 -13.38 0.52
CA TYR A 68 -4.77 -12.62 1.04
C TYR A 68 -5.54 -11.95 -0.09
N GLY A 69 -4.87 -11.30 -1.05
CA GLY A 69 -5.53 -10.72 -2.22
C GLY A 69 -6.35 -11.75 -3.01
N LYS A 70 -5.79 -12.95 -3.23
CA LYS A 70 -6.50 -14.08 -3.87
C LYS A 70 -7.75 -14.47 -3.09
N SER A 71 -7.66 -14.59 -1.76
CA SER A 71 -8.83 -14.88 -0.90
C SER A 71 -9.94 -13.83 -1.02
N GLN A 72 -9.59 -12.61 -1.41
CA GLN A 72 -10.52 -11.50 -1.64
C GLN A 72 -10.96 -11.36 -3.10
N GLY A 73 -10.65 -12.33 -3.98
CA GLY A 73 -11.01 -12.25 -5.41
C GLY A 73 -10.25 -11.14 -6.14
N ARG A 74 -8.95 -11.04 -5.88
CA ARG A 74 -8.00 -10.16 -6.60
C ARG A 74 -6.78 -10.97 -7.02
N ASP A 75 -6.31 -10.75 -8.24
CA ASP A 75 -5.02 -11.27 -8.68
C ASP A 75 -3.92 -10.26 -8.38
N ILE A 76 -2.90 -10.67 -7.63
CA ILE A 76 -1.87 -9.79 -7.11
C ILE A 76 -0.55 -10.12 -7.78
N HIS A 77 0.03 -9.14 -8.47
CA HIS A 77 1.31 -9.30 -9.13
C HIS A 77 2.38 -8.40 -8.51
N TYR A 78 3.54 -9.00 -8.30
CA TYR A 78 4.76 -8.27 -7.95
C TYR A 78 5.32 -7.57 -9.20
N GLN A 79 5.67 -6.30 -9.07
CA GLN A 79 6.42 -5.54 -10.06
C GLN A 79 7.62 -4.87 -9.39
N GLU A 80 8.82 -5.16 -9.90
CA GLU A 80 10.03 -4.51 -9.42
C GLU A 80 10.07 -3.02 -9.81
N GLY A 81 10.57 -2.19 -8.90
CA GLY A 81 10.73 -0.74 -9.11
C GLY A 81 9.44 0.08 -8.90
N VAL A 82 9.48 1.33 -9.36
CA VAL A 82 8.34 2.28 -9.29
C VAL A 82 7.54 2.21 -10.59
N PRO A 83 6.21 2.09 -10.55
CA PRO A 83 5.38 2.15 -11.75
C PRO A 83 5.48 3.54 -12.39
N SER A 84 5.44 3.60 -13.72
CA SER A 84 5.47 4.89 -14.42
C SER A 84 4.20 5.72 -14.13
N TYR A 85 4.27 7.02 -14.41
CA TYR A 85 3.11 7.91 -14.27
C TYR A 85 1.91 7.40 -15.08
N GLU A 86 2.14 7.00 -16.33
CA GLU A 86 1.12 6.48 -17.24
C GLU A 86 0.55 5.14 -16.75
N GLN A 87 1.40 4.28 -16.19
CA GLN A 87 0.94 3.02 -15.61
C GLN A 87 0.00 3.28 -14.43
N VAL A 88 0.39 4.16 -13.51
CA VAL A 88 -0.49 4.55 -12.39
C VAL A 88 -1.76 5.22 -12.89
N ASP A 89 -1.67 6.09 -13.91
CA ASP A 89 -2.83 6.75 -14.52
C ASP A 89 -3.85 5.73 -15.04
N GLN A 90 -3.38 4.72 -15.76
CA GLN A 90 -4.22 3.69 -16.35
C GLN A 90 -4.82 2.78 -15.28
N LEU A 91 -4.01 2.25 -14.37
CA LEU A 91 -4.47 1.40 -13.28
C LEU A 91 -5.46 2.11 -12.36
N THR A 92 -5.26 3.41 -12.10
CA THR A 92 -6.20 4.22 -11.30
C THR A 92 -7.55 4.38 -12.00
N LYS A 93 -7.58 4.57 -13.33
CA LYS A 93 -8.84 4.62 -14.10
C LYS A 93 -9.56 3.29 -14.11
N ASP A 94 -8.79 2.20 -14.19
CA ASP A 94 -9.31 0.83 -14.18
C ASP A 94 -9.71 0.38 -12.77
N ASN A 95 -9.65 1.27 -11.77
CA ASN A 95 -9.98 1.00 -10.37
C ASN A 95 -9.15 -0.16 -9.78
N VAL A 96 -7.89 -0.26 -10.21
CA VAL A 96 -6.89 -1.21 -9.74
C VAL A 96 -6.07 -0.56 -8.63
N GLY A 97 -5.95 -1.25 -7.48
CA GLY A 97 -5.15 -0.78 -6.36
C GLY A 97 -3.66 -1.04 -6.58
N ILE A 98 -2.80 -0.16 -6.09
CA ILE A 98 -1.35 -0.36 -6.11
C ILE A 98 -0.82 -0.17 -4.69
N MET A 99 -0.10 -1.17 -4.19
CA MET A 99 0.59 -1.12 -2.91
C MET A 99 2.10 -1.02 -3.16
N ILE A 100 2.77 -0.10 -2.48
CA ILE A 100 4.23 0.04 -2.54
C ILE A 100 4.80 -0.60 -1.30
N LEU A 101 5.69 -1.58 -1.48
CA LEU A 101 6.62 -2.00 -0.45
C LEU A 101 7.86 -1.14 -0.52
N ALA A 102 8.30 -0.65 0.60
CA ALA A 102 9.34 0.35 0.68
C ALA A 102 10.31 -0.12 1.74
N GLN A 103 11.58 -0.29 1.39
CA GLN A 103 12.60 -0.77 2.31
C GLN A 103 13.48 0.39 2.74
N SER A 104 13.81 0.50 4.03
CA SER A 104 14.74 1.52 4.49
C SER A 104 16.06 1.42 3.72
N VAL A 105 16.53 2.56 3.23
CA VAL A 105 17.85 2.64 2.60
C VAL A 105 18.87 2.61 3.72
N SER A 106 19.49 1.46 3.95
CA SER A 106 20.65 1.43 4.82
C SER A 106 21.94 1.69 4.06
N GLN A 107 22.80 2.52 4.65
CA GLN A 107 24.21 2.64 4.25
C GLN A 107 25.07 1.53 4.87
N ASN A 108 24.54 0.76 5.82
CA ASN A 108 25.22 -0.30 6.54
C ASN A 108 24.58 -1.67 6.20
N PRO A 109 25.35 -2.64 5.69
CA PRO A 109 24.84 -3.99 5.38
C PRO A 109 24.25 -4.74 6.59
N ASN A 110 24.61 -4.33 7.82
CA ASN A 110 24.17 -4.97 9.06
C ASN A 110 22.95 -4.28 9.70
N ASP A 111 22.44 -3.22 9.08
CA ASP A 111 21.28 -2.49 9.60
C ASP A 111 20.00 -3.24 9.24
N PRO A 112 19.15 -3.61 10.21
CA PRO A 112 17.88 -4.26 9.95
C PRO A 112 17.04 -3.40 9.00
N HIS A 113 16.81 -3.90 7.79
CA HIS A 113 15.98 -3.21 6.84
C HIS A 113 14.53 -3.13 7.35
N LEU A 114 14.07 -1.92 7.62
CA LEU A 114 12.67 -1.66 7.96
C LEU A 114 11.85 -1.61 6.68
N GLY A 115 11.10 -2.67 6.43
CA GLY A 115 10.08 -2.72 5.39
C GLY A 115 8.82 -1.95 5.82
N HIS A 116 8.24 -1.20 4.90
CA HIS A 116 6.97 -0.51 5.10
C HIS A 116 6.12 -0.60 3.85
N ALA A 117 4.80 -0.69 4.03
CA ALA A 117 3.86 -0.72 2.92
C ALA A 117 3.06 0.59 2.87
N LEU A 118 2.82 1.11 1.66
CA LEU A 118 2.03 2.31 1.40
C LEU A 118 0.99 2.05 0.31
N ALA A 119 -0.12 2.78 0.35
CA ALA A 119 -1.14 2.76 -0.71
C ALA A 119 -0.93 3.91 -1.72
N VAL A 120 -0.91 3.58 -3.00
CA VAL A 120 -1.02 4.58 -4.08
C VAL A 120 -2.49 4.96 -4.24
N VAL A 121 -2.76 6.26 -4.27
CA VAL A 121 -4.14 6.79 -4.38
C VAL A 121 -4.45 7.30 -5.78
N GLY A 122 -3.41 7.65 -6.54
CA GLY A 122 -3.52 8.12 -7.92
C GLY A 122 -2.32 8.97 -8.33
N ASN A 123 -2.53 9.85 -9.31
CA ASN A 123 -1.50 10.67 -9.92
C ASN A 123 -2.01 12.09 -10.27
N ALA A 124 -1.10 13.05 -10.28
CA ALA A 124 -1.43 14.45 -10.58
C ALA A 124 -0.39 15.06 -11.53
N LYS A 125 -0.88 15.91 -12.45
CA LYS A 125 -0.04 16.81 -13.24
C LYS A 125 -0.20 18.21 -12.67
N LEU A 126 0.87 18.78 -12.14
CA LEU A 126 0.92 20.11 -11.58
C LEU A 126 1.52 21.06 -12.62
N MET A 127 0.73 22.03 -13.06
CA MET A 127 1.21 23.16 -13.85
C MET A 127 1.70 24.25 -12.89
N THR A 128 2.99 24.54 -12.91
CA THR A 128 3.54 25.67 -12.12
C THR A 128 3.48 26.96 -12.92
N LYS A 129 3.47 28.12 -12.25
CA LYS A 129 3.47 29.46 -12.86
C LYS A 129 4.65 29.72 -13.82
N LYS A 130 5.65 28.84 -13.87
CA LYS A 130 6.80 28.88 -14.78
C LYS A 130 6.67 27.94 -15.99
N ASN A 131 5.46 27.47 -16.33
CA ASN A 131 5.20 26.48 -17.38
C ASN A 131 5.94 25.13 -17.17
N LEU A 132 6.42 24.84 -15.96
CA LEU A 132 6.98 23.54 -15.64
C LEU A 132 5.85 22.55 -15.36
N LEU A 133 5.84 21.46 -16.11
CA LEU A 133 5.01 20.28 -15.85
C LEU A 133 5.71 19.39 -14.83
N LEU A 134 5.07 19.23 -13.67
CA LEU A 134 5.46 18.27 -12.64
C LEU A 134 4.45 17.13 -12.64
N GLU A 135 4.93 15.91 -12.90
CA GLU A 135 4.15 14.69 -12.78
C GLU A 135 4.50 14.04 -11.45
N SER A 136 3.49 13.85 -10.60
CA SER A 136 3.66 13.28 -9.26
C SER A 136 2.72 12.11 -9.03
N LEU A 137 3.27 11.09 -8.36
CA LEU A 137 2.52 9.98 -7.81
C LEU A 137 2.02 10.36 -6.42
N GLY A 138 0.72 10.16 -6.21
CA GLY A 138 0.05 10.44 -4.94
C GLY A 138 0.13 9.23 -4.02
N TYR A 139 1.05 9.28 -3.06
CA TYR A 139 1.11 8.31 -1.97
C TYR A 139 0.43 8.89 -0.74
N ARG A 140 -0.41 8.09 -0.07
CA ARG A 140 -0.85 8.42 1.28
C ARG A 140 -0.06 7.57 2.25
N ILE A 141 0.80 8.26 2.99
CA ILE A 141 1.54 7.68 4.10
C ILE A 141 0.56 7.45 5.25
N ILE A 142 0.36 6.20 5.64
CA ILE A 142 -0.42 5.83 6.82
C ILE A 142 0.50 5.83 8.08
N ASN A 143 1.83 6.00 7.92
CA ASN A 143 2.81 6.15 9.00
C ASN A 143 4.06 7.02 8.62
N PRO A 144 4.31 8.18 9.26
CA PRO A 144 5.27 9.20 8.80
C PRO A 144 6.77 8.96 9.05
N ARG A 145 7.22 7.79 9.54
CA ARG A 145 8.55 7.69 10.18
C ARG A 145 9.77 7.22 9.36
N CYS A 146 9.73 7.01 8.04
CA CYS A 146 10.89 6.42 7.35
C CYS A 146 11.10 6.90 5.89
N ARG A 147 12.38 6.90 5.46
CA ARG A 147 12.82 7.11 4.06
C ARG A 147 13.03 5.73 3.41
N PHE A 148 12.52 5.53 2.19
CA PHE A 148 12.44 4.19 1.61
C PHE A 148 12.89 4.11 0.14
N LYS A 149 13.39 2.93 -0.26
CA LYS A 149 13.50 2.46 -1.66
C LYS A 149 12.23 1.67 -2.03
N PRO A 150 11.50 2.06 -3.09
CA PRO A 150 10.20 1.47 -3.46
C PRO A 150 10.32 0.19 -4.30
N ILE A 151 9.37 -0.71 -4.07
CA ILE A 151 9.04 -1.99 -4.68
C ILE A 151 7.50 -2.00 -4.82
N THR A 152 6.91 -2.57 -5.87
CA THR A 152 5.48 -2.35 -6.16
C THR A 152 4.68 -3.65 -6.30
N PHE A 153 3.46 -3.66 -5.78
CA PHE A 153 2.45 -4.70 -6.01
C PHE A 153 1.24 -4.09 -6.69
N ILE A 154 0.75 -4.76 -7.72
CA ILE A 154 -0.44 -4.37 -8.49
C ILE A 154 -1.57 -5.34 -8.13
N ILE A 155 -2.72 -4.79 -7.71
CA ILE A 155 -3.91 -5.52 -7.26
C ILE A 155 -4.96 -5.49 -8.37
N GLN A 156 -4.97 -6.48 -9.24
CA GLN A 156 -5.88 -6.59 -10.39
C GLN A 156 -7.18 -7.34 -10.04
N SER A 157 -8.23 -7.05 -10.80
CA SER A 157 -9.55 -7.69 -10.72
C SER A 157 -9.63 -8.91 -11.62
#